data_AF-A0A166IFX4-F1
#
_entry.id   AF-A0A166IFX4-F1
#
_cell.length_a   1.000
_cell.length_b   1.000
_cell.length_c   1.000
_cell.angle_alpha   90.00
_cell.angle_beta   90.00
_cell.angle_gamma   90.00
#
_symmetry.space_group_name_H-M   'P 1'
#
loop_
_entity.id
_entity.type
_entity.pdbx_description
1 polymer ?
#
loop_
_entity_poly.entity_id
_entity_poly.type
_entity_poly.pdbx_seq_one_letter_code
_entity_poly.pdbx_strand_id
1 'polypeptide(L)'
;MSSRADSTSPPPYSFEVSSFPPPPPRAGETSRKWDFQAKFEAAEESVRRAVLDTITVWTARPNPDSWDWIERNEVQDTYDNAPVDLKRALDFLTDCGYTTYVSDDKDRRANQYFWRLASAGIEDSGAETLPILSASAFVADFEYAHEEVKRAVLETCAVWKYNLRGIYRRPANQEVLEIYQQAPKKLKVWLNWVLQIGSEVSIQSTNDLRMFEKSFRGHLEANVAIRNKVQPIV
;
A
#
# COMPACT_ATOMS: atom_id res chain seq x y z
N MET A 1 64.32 -7.67 -8.30
CA MET A 1 63.24 -6.75 -8.69
C MET A 1 61.97 -7.59 -8.79
N SER A 2 61.06 -7.35 -7.85
CA SER A 2 59.78 -8.03 -7.68
C SER A 2 58.69 -7.20 -8.39
N SER A 3 57.69 -7.87 -8.96
CA SER A 3 56.29 -7.42 -9.17
C SER A 3 55.68 -8.16 -10.36
N ARG A 4 55.05 -9.31 -10.10
CA ARG A 4 54.04 -9.91 -10.98
C ARG A 4 52.71 -9.67 -10.27
N ALA A 5 51.89 -8.79 -10.85
CA ALA A 5 50.60 -8.42 -10.30
C ALA A 5 49.62 -9.59 -10.47
N ASP A 6 49.21 -10.20 -9.36
CA ASP A 6 47.99 -10.99 -9.29
C ASP A 6 46.82 -10.00 -9.28
N SER A 7 46.18 -9.82 -10.43
CA SER A 7 44.87 -9.18 -10.52
C SER A 7 43.81 -10.26 -10.41
N THR A 8 43.53 -10.68 -9.18
CA THR A 8 42.31 -11.42 -8.83
C THR A 8 41.14 -10.44 -8.80
N SER A 9 40.68 -10.02 -9.98
CA SER A 9 39.36 -9.42 -10.10
C SER A 9 38.31 -10.53 -9.87
N PRO A 10 37.33 -10.35 -8.97
CA PRO A 10 36.23 -11.32 -8.86
C PRO A 10 35.44 -11.32 -10.18
N PRO A 11 34.84 -12.47 -10.58
CA PRO A 11 34.07 -12.52 -11.81
C PRO A 11 32.91 -11.52 -11.73
N PRO A 12 32.56 -10.85 -12.83
CA PRO A 12 31.44 -9.92 -12.83
C PRO A 12 30.17 -10.70 -12.49
N TYR A 13 29.45 -10.20 -11.49
CA TYR A 13 28.13 -10.69 -11.07
C TYR A 13 27.32 -11.14 -12.27
N SER A 14 27.02 -12.43 -12.33
CA SER A 14 26.04 -12.98 -13.26
C SER A 14 24.69 -12.37 -12.91
N PHE A 15 24.26 -11.39 -13.70
CA PHE A 15 22.84 -11.08 -13.84
C PHE A 15 22.15 -12.38 -14.22
N GLU A 16 21.35 -12.94 -13.32
CA GLU A 16 20.42 -14.02 -13.67
C GLU A 16 19.50 -13.45 -14.75
N VAL A 17 19.79 -13.80 -16.01
CA VAL A 17 18.89 -13.55 -17.12
C VAL A 17 17.61 -14.31 -16.77
N SER A 18 16.50 -13.58 -16.61
CA SER A 18 15.19 -14.17 -16.31
C SER A 18 14.99 -15.45 -17.13
N SER A 19 14.87 -16.58 -16.44
CA SER A 19 14.81 -17.92 -17.04
C SER A 19 13.51 -18.17 -17.82
N PHE A 20 12.58 -17.22 -17.78
CA PHE A 20 11.26 -17.34 -18.38
C PHE A 20 11.14 -16.38 -19.57
N PRO A 21 11.16 -16.88 -20.82
CA PRO A 21 10.88 -16.04 -21.98
C PRO A 21 9.45 -15.48 -21.87
N PRO A 22 9.18 -14.28 -22.43
CA PRO A 22 7.87 -13.69 -22.35
C PRO A 22 6.79 -14.57 -23.01
N PRO A 23 5.70 -14.95 -22.33
CA PRO A 23 4.52 -15.53 -22.93
C PRO A 23 4.07 -14.81 -24.21
N PRO A 24 3.65 -15.61 -25.20
CA PRO A 24 3.21 -15.08 -26.48
C PRO A 24 2.03 -14.12 -26.29
N PRO A 25 1.87 -13.13 -27.18
CA PRO A 25 0.68 -12.27 -27.20
C PRO A 25 -0.60 -13.11 -27.25
N ARG A 26 -1.65 -12.67 -26.55
CA ARG A 26 -2.96 -13.34 -26.62
C ARG A 26 -3.59 -13.13 -27.99
N ALA A 27 -4.57 -13.96 -28.36
CA ALA A 27 -5.26 -13.85 -29.64
C ALA A 27 -5.84 -12.44 -29.85
N GLY A 28 -5.34 -11.73 -30.87
CA GLY A 28 -5.75 -10.35 -31.19
C GLY A 28 -4.82 -9.25 -30.66
N GLU A 29 -3.77 -9.58 -29.91
CA GLU A 29 -2.78 -8.61 -29.43
C GLU A 29 -1.53 -8.59 -30.33
N THR A 30 -1.14 -7.40 -30.79
CA THR A 30 0.11 -7.19 -31.54
C THR A 30 1.34 -7.25 -30.62
N SER A 31 1.16 -6.90 -29.33
CA SER A 31 2.18 -6.94 -28.30
C SER A 31 1.52 -6.95 -26.91
N ARG A 32 1.97 -7.81 -26.01
CA ARG A 32 1.57 -7.79 -24.61
C ARG A 32 2.44 -6.79 -23.84
N LYS A 33 1.88 -6.05 -22.86
CA LYS A 33 2.68 -5.22 -21.95
C LYS A 33 3.22 -6.11 -20.84
N TRP A 34 4.54 -6.17 -20.73
CA TRP A 34 5.29 -7.07 -19.84
C TRP A 34 5.83 -6.36 -18.61
N ASP A 35 5.38 -5.14 -18.38
CA ASP A 35 5.98 -4.22 -17.42
C ASP A 35 5.92 -4.77 -15.99
N PHE A 36 4.83 -5.44 -15.61
CA PHE A 36 4.70 -6.03 -14.28
C PHE A 36 5.55 -7.28 -14.11
N GLN A 37 5.52 -8.24 -15.06
CA GLN A 37 6.38 -9.43 -14.99
C GLN A 37 7.86 -9.05 -14.94
N ALA A 38 8.28 -8.06 -15.74
CA ALA A 38 9.65 -7.57 -15.72
C ALA A 38 10.04 -7.04 -14.33
N LYS A 39 9.18 -6.25 -13.69
CA LYS A 39 9.37 -5.78 -12.30
C LYS A 39 9.39 -6.93 -11.30
N PHE A 40 8.47 -7.87 -11.43
CA PHE A 40 8.38 -9.05 -10.57
C PHE A 40 9.66 -9.89 -10.64
N GLU A 41 10.14 -10.23 -11.84
CA GLU A 41 11.36 -11.04 -12.01
C GLU A 41 12.63 -10.31 -11.57
N ALA A 42 12.66 -8.97 -11.72
CA ALA A 42 13.78 -8.15 -11.24
C ALA A 42 13.77 -7.92 -9.72
N ALA A 43 12.66 -8.22 -9.03
CA ALA A 43 12.53 -8.01 -7.60
C ALA A 43 13.26 -9.09 -6.79
N GLU A 44 13.64 -8.75 -5.56
CA GLU A 44 14.21 -9.71 -4.62
C GLU A 44 13.24 -10.88 -4.35
N GLU A 45 13.77 -12.06 -4.04
CA GLU A 45 12.96 -13.26 -3.76
C GLU A 45 11.93 -13.03 -2.63
N SER A 46 12.27 -12.23 -1.63
CA SER A 46 11.36 -11.83 -0.55
C SER A 46 10.14 -11.04 -1.05
N VAL A 47 10.35 -10.11 -1.99
CA VAL A 47 9.30 -9.31 -2.64
C VAL A 47 8.49 -10.18 -3.59
N ARG A 48 9.13 -11.05 -4.38
CA ARG A 48 8.41 -12.01 -5.24
C ARG A 48 7.48 -12.91 -4.44
N ARG A 49 7.92 -13.42 -3.30
CA ARG A 49 7.07 -14.19 -2.39
C ARG A 49 5.91 -13.36 -1.85
N ALA A 50 6.15 -12.11 -1.44
CA ALA A 50 5.08 -11.21 -1.00
C ALA A 50 4.02 -10.97 -2.08
N VAL A 51 4.43 -10.84 -3.35
CA VAL A 51 3.54 -10.73 -4.51
C VAL A 51 2.68 -11.99 -4.66
N LEU A 52 3.29 -13.18 -4.64
CA LEU A 52 2.57 -14.45 -4.75
C LEU A 52 1.61 -14.68 -3.59
N ASP A 53 2.03 -14.40 -2.36
CA ASP A 53 1.19 -14.45 -1.16
C ASP A 53 0.01 -13.49 -1.25
N THR A 54 0.23 -12.27 -1.76
CA THR A 54 -0.81 -11.25 -1.93
C THR A 54 -1.83 -11.69 -2.98
N ILE A 55 -1.39 -12.21 -4.12
CA ILE A 55 -2.32 -12.79 -5.11
C ILE A 55 -3.14 -13.91 -4.49
N THR A 56 -2.48 -14.81 -3.75
CA THR A 56 -3.11 -15.98 -3.13
C THR A 56 -4.18 -15.55 -2.14
N VAL A 57 -3.87 -14.63 -1.21
CA VAL A 57 -4.84 -14.22 -0.18
C VAL A 57 -6.04 -13.45 -0.76
N TRP A 58 -5.86 -12.69 -1.84
CA TRP A 58 -6.95 -11.95 -2.50
C TRP A 58 -7.84 -12.84 -3.38
N THR A 59 -7.34 -13.98 -3.84
CA THR A 59 -8.06 -14.90 -4.73
C THR A 59 -8.55 -16.16 -4.02
N ALA A 60 -7.95 -16.50 -2.87
CA ALA A 60 -8.34 -17.63 -2.05
C ALA A 60 -9.76 -17.46 -1.52
N ARG A 61 -10.43 -18.60 -1.36
CA ARG A 61 -11.68 -18.65 -0.62
C ARG A 61 -11.41 -18.36 0.86
N PRO A 62 -12.40 -17.81 1.59
CA PRO A 62 -12.30 -17.70 3.04
C PRO A 62 -11.94 -19.06 3.67
N ASN A 63 -10.88 -19.11 4.47
CA ASN A 63 -10.32 -20.33 5.09
C ASN A 63 -9.86 -21.38 4.08
N PRO A 64 -8.78 -21.11 3.31
CA PRO A 64 -8.27 -22.10 2.38
C PRO A 64 -7.64 -23.29 3.11
N ASP A 65 -7.94 -24.51 2.66
CA ASP A 65 -7.34 -25.75 3.17
C ASP A 65 -5.85 -25.87 2.81
N SER A 66 -5.42 -25.19 1.74
CA SER A 66 -4.04 -25.14 1.24
C SER A 66 -3.67 -23.72 0.76
N TRP A 67 -2.40 -23.34 0.95
CA TRP A 67 -1.84 -22.09 0.46
C TRP A 67 -1.11 -22.35 -0.86
N ASP A 68 -1.88 -22.51 -1.94
CA ASP A 68 -1.35 -22.83 -3.26
C ASP A 68 -1.05 -21.56 -4.04
N TRP A 69 0.24 -21.25 -4.21
CA TRP A 69 0.68 -20.14 -5.04
C TRP A 69 0.37 -20.38 -6.51
N ILE A 70 0.03 -19.31 -7.23
CA ILE A 70 0.00 -19.34 -8.69
C ILE A 70 1.40 -19.63 -9.25
N GLU A 71 1.45 -20.25 -10.43
CA GLU A 71 2.73 -20.48 -11.09
C GLU A 71 3.38 -19.15 -11.54
N ARG A 72 4.72 -19.06 -11.50
CA ARG A 72 5.45 -17.81 -11.80
C ARG A 72 5.18 -17.26 -13.21
N ASN A 73 4.96 -18.14 -14.18
CA ASN A 73 4.59 -17.85 -15.56
C ASN A 73 3.16 -17.31 -15.71
N GLU A 74 2.29 -17.50 -14.71
CA GLU A 74 0.90 -17.02 -14.70
C GLU A 74 0.73 -15.67 -13.98
N VAL A 75 1.80 -15.11 -13.42
CA VAL A 75 1.77 -13.86 -12.64
C VAL A 75 1.27 -12.69 -13.48
N GLN A 76 1.78 -12.50 -14.71
CA GLN A 76 1.28 -11.46 -15.61
C GLN A 76 -0.19 -11.67 -16.00
N ASP A 77 -0.61 -12.91 -16.25
CA ASP A 77 -2.01 -13.22 -16.57
C ASP A 77 -2.93 -12.87 -15.40
N THR A 78 -2.49 -13.18 -14.19
CA THR A 78 -3.22 -12.86 -12.97
C THR A 78 -3.26 -11.36 -12.73
N TYR A 79 -2.14 -10.65 -12.89
CA TYR A 79 -2.09 -9.20 -12.79
C TYR A 79 -3.03 -8.56 -13.80
N ASP A 80 -3.00 -8.94 -15.08
CA ASP A 80 -3.83 -8.32 -16.13
C ASP A 80 -5.33 -8.43 -15.83
N ASN A 81 -5.75 -9.57 -15.27
CA ASN A 81 -7.15 -9.86 -14.92
C ASN A 81 -7.55 -9.39 -13.51
N ALA A 82 -6.60 -8.94 -12.69
CA ALA A 82 -6.85 -8.55 -11.31
C ALA A 82 -7.73 -7.28 -11.21
N PRO A 83 -8.54 -7.16 -10.13
CA PRO A 83 -9.21 -5.91 -9.81
C PRO A 83 -8.20 -4.78 -9.57
N VAL A 84 -8.64 -3.54 -9.74
CA VAL A 84 -7.77 -2.36 -9.68
C VAL A 84 -7.01 -2.27 -8.35
N ASP A 85 -7.66 -2.60 -7.23
CA ASP A 85 -7.03 -2.50 -5.91
C ASP A 85 -5.95 -3.58 -5.70
N LEU A 86 -6.14 -4.78 -6.24
CA LEU A 86 -5.09 -5.81 -6.24
C LEU A 86 -3.91 -5.35 -7.11
N LYS A 87 -4.16 -4.82 -8.31
CA LYS A 87 -3.06 -4.27 -9.15
C LYS A 87 -2.23 -3.24 -8.39
N ARG A 88 -2.88 -2.31 -7.70
CA ARG A 88 -2.20 -1.30 -6.86
C ARG A 88 -1.44 -1.91 -5.69
N ALA A 89 -1.96 -2.98 -5.09
CA ALA A 89 -1.24 -3.72 -4.06
C ALA A 89 0.05 -4.31 -4.64
N LEU A 90 -0.04 -5.01 -5.76
CA LEU A 90 1.10 -5.65 -6.41
C LEU A 90 2.14 -4.61 -6.88
N ASP A 91 1.70 -3.51 -7.48
CA ASP A 91 2.56 -2.40 -7.89
C ASP A 91 3.27 -1.79 -6.68
N PHE A 92 2.57 -1.59 -5.55
CA PHE A 92 3.18 -1.12 -4.31
C PHE A 92 4.29 -2.06 -3.82
N LEU A 93 4.05 -3.37 -3.81
CA LEU A 93 5.06 -4.34 -3.39
C LEU A 93 6.31 -4.27 -4.26
N THR A 94 6.15 -4.26 -5.58
CA THR A 94 7.27 -4.24 -6.52
C THR A 94 8.00 -2.90 -6.56
N ASP A 95 7.27 -1.79 -6.58
CA ASP A 95 7.84 -0.45 -6.74
C ASP A 95 8.55 0.02 -5.47
N CYS A 96 8.09 -0.43 -4.30
CA CYS A 96 8.66 -0.07 -3.01
C CYS A 96 9.59 -1.13 -2.41
N GLY A 97 9.76 -2.29 -3.09
CA GLY A 97 10.49 -3.43 -2.54
C GLY A 97 9.89 -3.93 -1.22
N TYR A 98 8.56 -3.87 -1.08
CA TYR A 98 7.89 -4.20 0.16
C TYR A 98 7.78 -5.72 0.30
N THR A 99 8.35 -6.26 1.37
CA THR A 99 8.56 -7.70 1.52
C THR A 99 7.41 -8.42 2.21
N THR A 100 6.36 -7.72 2.64
CA THR A 100 5.19 -8.28 3.34
C THR A 100 3.97 -8.27 2.45
N TYR A 101 3.26 -9.41 2.37
CA TYR A 101 2.03 -9.51 1.60
C TYR A 101 0.93 -8.65 2.25
N VAL A 102 -0.04 -8.23 1.44
CA VAL A 102 -1.18 -7.43 1.92
C VAL A 102 -2.48 -8.19 1.71
N SER A 103 -3.38 -8.20 2.70
CA SER A 103 -4.60 -9.02 2.64
C SER A 103 -5.75 -8.40 1.84
N ASP A 104 -5.79 -7.08 1.79
CA ASP A 104 -6.85 -6.30 1.14
C ASP A 104 -6.37 -4.84 0.89
N ASP A 105 -7.20 -3.99 0.28
CA ASP A 105 -6.83 -2.59 -0.01
C ASP A 105 -6.59 -1.78 1.26
N LYS A 106 -7.28 -2.08 2.36
CA LYS A 106 -7.13 -1.38 3.64
C LYS A 106 -5.78 -1.70 4.27
N ASP A 107 -5.41 -2.97 4.27
CA ASP A 107 -4.08 -3.42 4.71
C ASP A 107 -2.99 -2.83 3.82
N ARG A 108 -3.17 -2.82 2.49
CA ARG A 108 -2.26 -2.15 1.56
C ARG A 108 -2.10 -0.66 1.87
N ARG A 109 -3.21 0.07 2.08
CA ARG A 109 -3.21 1.50 2.42
C ARG A 109 -2.45 1.77 3.71
N ALA A 110 -2.69 0.97 4.74
CA ALA A 110 -2.01 1.08 6.02
C ALA A 110 -0.50 0.85 5.87
N ASN A 111 -0.09 -0.24 5.22
CA ASN A 111 1.32 -0.53 4.97
C ASN A 111 1.99 0.55 4.12
N GLN A 112 1.34 1.02 3.06
CA GLN A 112 1.88 2.10 2.22
C GLN A 112 2.02 3.42 2.99
N TYR A 113 1.06 3.76 3.84
CA TYR A 113 1.12 4.95 4.68
C TYR A 113 2.34 4.90 5.61
N PHE A 114 2.52 3.81 6.36
CA PHE A 114 3.66 3.69 7.28
C PHE A 114 4.99 3.54 6.55
N TRP A 115 5.03 2.86 5.41
CA TRP A 115 6.22 2.78 4.57
C TRP A 115 6.66 4.18 4.13
N ARG A 116 5.75 5.02 3.64
CA ARG A 116 6.07 6.40 3.23
C ARG A 116 6.62 7.24 4.38
N LEU A 117 6.06 7.10 5.59
CA LEU A 117 6.58 7.78 6.77
C LEU A 117 7.99 7.34 7.11
N ALA A 118 8.23 6.02 7.14
CA ALA A 118 9.54 5.46 7.41
C ALA A 118 10.58 5.90 6.36
N SER A 119 10.24 5.87 5.07
CA SER A 119 11.11 6.33 3.99
C SER A 119 11.40 7.84 4.05
N ALA A 120 10.52 8.63 4.65
CA ALA A 120 10.74 10.05 4.90
C ALA A 120 11.50 10.34 6.21
N GLY A 121 11.90 9.32 6.98
CA GLY A 121 12.55 9.48 8.27
C GLY A 121 11.62 9.99 9.38
N ILE A 122 10.31 9.79 9.24
CA ILE A 122 9.30 10.23 10.21
C ILE A 122 9.00 9.06 11.16
N GLU A 123 9.69 9.03 12.30
CA GLU A 123 9.50 8.01 13.34
C GLU A 123 8.27 8.29 14.21
N ASP A 124 8.01 9.56 14.52
CA ASP A 124 6.87 10.01 15.30
C ASP A 124 5.97 10.91 14.44
N SER A 125 4.95 10.29 13.86
CA SER A 125 3.89 10.97 13.12
C SER A 125 2.94 11.68 14.08
N GLY A 126 3.46 12.72 14.74
CA GLY A 126 2.58 13.71 15.34
C GLY A 126 1.64 14.28 14.27
N ALA A 127 0.40 14.61 14.63
CA ALA A 127 -0.62 15.19 13.73
C ALA A 127 -0.22 16.50 13.02
N GLU A 128 1.03 16.96 13.15
CA GLU A 128 1.56 18.18 12.56
C GLU A 128 2.62 17.93 11.46
N THR A 129 3.19 16.72 11.41
CA THR A 129 4.26 16.32 10.48
C THR A 129 3.75 15.62 9.23
N LEU A 130 2.45 15.28 9.17
CA LEU A 130 1.87 14.58 8.03
C LEU A 130 1.71 15.50 6.81
N PRO A 131 2.12 15.03 5.61
CA PRO A 131 1.97 15.81 4.39
C PRO A 131 0.49 16.04 4.08
N ILE A 132 0.16 17.28 3.74
CA ILE A 132 -1.20 17.67 3.36
C ILE A 132 -1.34 17.55 1.85
N LEU A 133 -2.29 16.72 1.41
CA LEU A 133 -2.69 16.60 0.01
C LEU A 133 -3.16 17.95 -0.54
N SER A 134 -2.95 18.19 -1.84
CA SER A 134 -3.65 19.27 -2.52
C SER A 134 -5.16 18.99 -2.49
N ALA A 135 -5.99 20.04 -2.58
CA ALA A 135 -7.45 19.86 -2.57
C ALA A 135 -7.94 18.96 -3.71
N SER A 136 -7.30 19.03 -4.90
CA SER A 136 -7.62 18.17 -6.03
C SER A 136 -7.24 16.72 -5.78
N ALA A 137 -6.06 16.45 -5.20
CA ALA A 137 -5.63 15.10 -4.85
C ALA A 137 -6.56 14.50 -3.77
N PHE A 138 -6.91 15.28 -2.75
CA PHE A 138 -7.82 14.85 -1.70
C PHE A 138 -9.21 14.46 -2.26
N VAL A 139 -9.78 15.27 -3.15
CA VAL A 139 -11.10 14.95 -3.75
C VAL A 139 -11.01 13.73 -4.66
N ALA A 140 -9.96 13.59 -5.46
CA ALA A 140 -9.78 12.41 -6.28
C ALA A 140 -9.69 11.13 -5.43
N ASP A 141 -8.93 11.17 -4.33
CA ASP A 141 -8.82 10.07 -3.37
C ASP A 141 -10.16 9.78 -2.66
N PHE A 142 -10.90 10.83 -2.30
CA PHE A 142 -12.21 10.72 -1.65
C PHE A 142 -13.25 10.07 -2.58
N GLU A 143 -13.35 10.50 -3.83
CA GLU A 143 -14.29 9.94 -4.82
C GLU A 143 -14.01 8.46 -5.10
N TYR A 144 -12.73 8.08 -5.11
CA TYR A 144 -12.31 6.69 -5.31
C TYR A 144 -12.49 5.81 -4.07
N ALA A 145 -12.54 6.39 -2.87
CA ALA A 145 -12.61 5.61 -1.64
C ALA A 145 -13.90 4.77 -1.52
N HIS A 146 -13.83 3.67 -0.76
CA HIS A 146 -15.02 2.90 -0.41
C HIS A 146 -16.02 3.73 0.42
N GLU A 147 -17.29 3.38 0.36
CA GLU A 147 -18.38 4.16 0.97
C GLU A 147 -18.23 4.28 2.50
N GLU A 148 -17.65 3.29 3.16
CA GLU A 148 -17.34 3.30 4.59
C GLU A 148 -16.26 4.32 4.92
N VAL A 149 -15.22 4.42 4.09
CA VAL A 149 -14.15 5.41 4.24
C VAL A 149 -14.69 6.81 3.94
N LYS A 150 -15.49 6.98 2.87
CA LYS A 150 -16.17 8.25 2.59
C LYS A 150 -17.02 8.68 3.78
N ARG A 151 -17.81 7.77 4.35
CA ARG A 151 -18.62 8.02 5.55
C ARG A 151 -17.76 8.48 6.72
N ALA A 152 -16.65 7.81 7.00
CA ALA A 152 -15.73 8.18 8.07
C ALA A 152 -15.13 9.59 7.88
N VAL A 153 -14.82 9.99 6.65
CA VAL A 153 -14.37 11.35 6.30
C VAL A 153 -15.47 12.38 6.58
N LEU A 154 -16.70 12.12 6.13
CA LEU A 154 -17.83 13.03 6.36
C LEU A 154 -18.17 13.15 7.86
N GLU A 155 -18.11 12.05 8.60
CA GLU A 155 -18.29 12.03 10.04
C GLU A 155 -17.17 12.79 10.77
N THR A 156 -15.92 12.65 10.33
CA THR A 156 -14.79 13.44 10.85
C THR A 156 -15.06 14.94 10.68
N CYS A 157 -15.54 15.36 9.51
CA CYS A 157 -15.97 16.74 9.28
C CYS A 157 -17.13 17.16 10.21
N ALA A 158 -18.13 16.31 10.38
CA ALA A 158 -19.31 16.58 11.20
C ALA A 158 -18.97 16.74 12.68
N VAL A 159 -18.17 15.83 13.22
CA VAL A 159 -17.71 15.83 14.61
C VAL A 159 -16.82 17.04 14.86
N TRP A 160 -15.90 17.37 13.94
CA TRP A 160 -15.09 18.58 14.08
C TRP A 160 -15.95 19.86 14.13
N LYS A 161 -16.95 19.99 13.24
CA LYS A 161 -17.89 21.14 13.26
C LYS A 161 -18.69 21.18 14.55
N TYR A 162 -19.15 20.02 15.04
CA TYR A 162 -19.85 19.91 16.31
C TYR A 162 -18.98 20.36 17.48
N ASN A 163 -17.72 19.91 17.56
CA ASN A 163 -16.81 20.30 18.63
C ASN A 163 -16.49 21.80 18.64
N LEU A 164 -16.59 22.49 17.51
CA LEU A 164 -16.36 23.94 17.42
C LEU A 164 -17.62 24.78 17.67
N ARG A 165 -18.79 24.32 17.23
CA ARG A 165 -20.01 25.16 17.16
C ARG A 165 -21.23 24.53 17.82
N GLY A 166 -21.13 23.32 18.35
CA GLY A 166 -22.23 22.55 18.92
C GLY A 166 -23.25 22.03 17.90
N ILE A 167 -22.96 22.14 16.59
CA ILE A 167 -23.88 21.73 15.52
C ILE A 167 -23.34 20.49 14.82
N TYR A 168 -24.03 19.36 15.02
CA TYR A 168 -23.74 18.14 14.29
C TYR A 168 -24.56 18.11 13.01
N ARG A 169 -23.88 18.28 11.88
CA ARG A 169 -24.46 18.04 10.56
C ARG A 169 -23.41 17.35 9.71
N ARG A 170 -23.73 16.14 9.27
CA ARG A 170 -22.92 15.43 8.29
C ARG A 170 -23.03 16.15 6.95
N PRO A 171 -21.90 16.57 6.34
CA PRO A 171 -21.92 17.19 5.03
C PRO A 171 -22.30 16.17 3.95
N ALA A 172 -22.83 16.66 2.83
CA ALA A 172 -22.99 15.90 1.60
C ALA A 172 -21.62 15.73 0.91
N ASN A 173 -21.50 14.72 0.05
CA ASN A 173 -20.26 14.42 -0.68
C ASN A 173 -19.76 15.65 -1.47
N GLN A 174 -20.67 16.40 -2.11
CA GLN A 174 -20.31 17.57 -2.91
C GLN A 174 -19.77 18.74 -2.06
N GLU A 175 -20.05 18.78 -0.76
CA GLU A 175 -19.57 19.82 0.16
C GLU A 175 -18.13 19.57 0.64
N VAL A 176 -17.57 18.37 0.39
CA VAL A 176 -16.27 17.94 0.92
C VAL A 176 -15.11 18.78 0.41
N LEU A 177 -15.12 19.18 -0.86
CA LEU A 177 -14.07 20.02 -1.44
C LEU A 177 -13.99 21.37 -0.74
N GLU A 178 -15.13 22.04 -0.59
CA GLU A 178 -15.21 23.36 0.05
C GLU A 178 -14.76 23.27 1.51
N ILE A 179 -15.25 22.25 2.23
CA ILE A 179 -14.87 22.01 3.62
C ILE A 179 -13.36 21.80 3.72
N TYR A 180 -12.79 20.96 2.85
CA TYR A 180 -11.36 20.70 2.85
C TYR A 180 -10.55 21.96 2.58
N GLN A 181 -10.92 22.77 1.59
CA GLN A 181 -10.19 24.02 1.27
C GLN A 181 -10.15 24.98 2.46
N GLN A 182 -11.28 25.17 3.13
CA GLN A 182 -11.44 26.09 4.27
C GLN A 182 -10.95 25.49 5.60
N ALA A 183 -10.72 24.17 5.66
CA ALA A 183 -10.32 23.49 6.87
C ALA A 183 -8.97 24.00 7.39
N PRO A 184 -8.81 24.16 8.73
CA PRO A 184 -7.49 24.41 9.30
C PRO A 184 -6.58 23.20 9.07
N LYS A 185 -5.26 23.44 9.13
CA LYS A 185 -4.21 22.42 8.95
C LYS A 185 -4.53 21.11 9.68
N LYS A 186 -4.94 21.23 10.94
CA LYS A 186 -5.29 20.10 11.82
C LYS A 186 -6.39 19.20 11.26
N LEU A 187 -7.50 19.78 10.77
CA LEU A 187 -8.59 18.98 10.19
C LEU A 187 -8.14 18.35 8.87
N LYS A 188 -7.38 19.06 8.03
CA LYS A 188 -6.83 18.49 6.79
C LYS A 188 -5.99 17.24 7.06
N VAL A 189 -5.17 17.27 8.12
CA VAL A 189 -4.38 16.11 8.53
C VAL A 189 -5.29 14.94 8.92
N TRP A 190 -6.34 15.18 9.71
CA TRP A 190 -7.27 14.11 10.09
C TRP A 190 -7.97 13.48 8.90
N LEU A 191 -8.48 14.31 7.98
CA LEU A 191 -9.18 13.83 6.79
C LEU A 191 -8.24 13.06 5.85
N ASN A 192 -7.01 13.55 5.67
CA ASN A 192 -6.01 12.84 4.87
C ASN A 192 -5.64 11.51 5.51
N TRP A 193 -5.46 11.47 6.82
CA TRP A 193 -5.13 10.23 7.53
C TRP A 193 -6.22 9.18 7.30
N VAL A 194 -7.50 9.55 7.50
CA VAL A 194 -8.65 8.65 7.28
C VAL A 194 -8.64 8.09 5.85
N LEU A 195 -8.44 8.95 4.83
CA LEU A 195 -8.41 8.51 3.43
C LEU A 195 -7.20 7.65 3.09
N GLN A 196 -6.01 8.07 3.49
CA GLN A 196 -4.75 7.43 3.13
C GLN A 196 -4.62 6.06 3.76
N ILE A 197 -5.07 5.89 5.00
CA ILE A 197 -5.06 4.60 5.69
C ILE A 197 -6.27 3.73 5.36
N GLY A 198 -7.32 4.32 4.76
CA GLY A 198 -8.60 3.63 4.52
C GLY A 198 -9.36 3.35 5.82
N SER A 199 -9.32 4.28 6.79
CA SER A 199 -10.03 4.13 8.06
C SER A 199 -11.54 4.24 7.84
N GLU A 200 -12.27 3.28 8.38
CA GLU A 200 -13.74 3.30 8.46
C GLU A 200 -14.24 4.00 9.73
N VAL A 201 -13.32 4.41 10.60
CA VAL A 201 -13.59 5.10 11.86
C VAL A 201 -13.25 6.58 11.71
N SER A 202 -14.16 7.44 12.18
CA SER A 202 -13.97 8.88 12.19
C SER A 202 -13.00 9.35 13.28
N ILE A 203 -12.30 10.45 13.02
CA ILE A 203 -11.37 11.08 13.96
C ILE A 203 -12.08 12.22 14.67
N GLN A 204 -12.15 12.18 15.99
CA GLN A 204 -12.80 13.23 16.79
C GLN A 204 -11.78 14.17 17.42
N SER A 205 -10.59 13.65 17.69
CA SER A 205 -9.50 14.37 18.34
C SER A 205 -8.11 13.97 17.82
N THR A 206 -7.09 14.79 18.15
CA THR A 206 -5.68 14.44 17.88
C THR A 206 -5.26 13.21 18.69
N ASN A 207 -5.87 13.00 19.86
CA ASN A 207 -5.57 11.84 20.68
C ASN A 207 -6.08 10.56 20.01
N ASP A 208 -7.27 10.60 19.39
CA ASP A 208 -7.83 9.46 18.66
C ASP A 208 -6.90 9.06 17.51
N LEU A 209 -6.46 10.05 16.72
CA LEU A 209 -5.53 9.80 15.62
C LEU A 209 -4.25 9.12 16.12
N ARG A 210 -3.64 9.62 17.20
CA ARG A 210 -2.44 9.02 17.80
C ARG A 210 -2.71 7.59 18.31
N MET A 211 -3.85 7.37 18.96
CA MET A 211 -4.21 6.04 19.47
C MET A 211 -4.44 5.05 18.33
N PHE A 212 -5.18 5.43 17.29
CA PHE A 212 -5.40 4.59 16.13
C PHE A 212 -4.11 4.32 15.39
N GLU A 213 -3.30 5.34 15.14
CA GLU A 213 -2.01 5.18 14.48
C GLU A 213 -1.08 4.23 15.22
N LYS A 214 -0.98 4.36 16.55
CA LYS A 214 -0.24 3.41 17.39
C LYS A 214 -0.82 2.00 17.30
N SER A 215 -2.14 1.86 17.33
CA SER A 215 -2.83 0.57 17.24
C SER A 215 -2.58 -0.11 15.89
N PHE A 216 -2.74 0.62 14.78
CA PHE A 216 -2.49 0.12 13.43
C PHE A 216 -1.03 -0.27 13.24
N ARG A 217 -0.09 0.58 13.68
CA ARG A 217 1.34 0.27 13.62
C ARG A 217 1.67 -1.00 14.40
N GLY A 218 1.19 -1.11 15.63
CA GLY A 218 1.41 -2.31 16.45
C GLY A 218 0.80 -3.57 15.85
N HIS A 219 -0.36 -3.47 15.20
CA HIS A 219 -0.97 -4.59 14.48
C HIS A 219 -0.13 -5.03 13.28
N LEU A 220 0.35 -4.07 12.47
CA LEU A 220 1.21 -4.36 11.32
C LEU A 220 2.54 -4.99 11.76
N GLU A 221 3.19 -4.43 12.78
CA GLU A 221 4.43 -4.98 13.34
C GLU A 221 4.23 -6.41 13.87
N ALA A 222 3.10 -6.67 14.53
CA ALA A 222 2.75 -8.01 15.00
C ALA A 222 2.53 -8.99 13.83
N ASN A 223 1.84 -8.57 12.77
CA ASN A 223 1.61 -9.40 11.58
C ASN A 223 2.93 -9.73 10.87
N VAL A 224 3.80 -8.74 10.70
CA VAL A 224 5.15 -8.93 10.14
C VAL A 224 5.97 -9.89 11.02
N ALA A 225 5.93 -9.73 12.34
CA ALA A 225 6.67 -10.57 13.27
C ALA A 225 6.17 -12.03 13.31
N ILE A 226 4.84 -12.24 13.28
CA ILE A 226 4.24 -13.57 13.17
C ILE A 226 4.69 -14.23 11.88
N ARG A 227 4.65 -13.50 10.76
CA ARG A 227 5.10 -14.02 9.46
C ARG A 227 6.57 -14.44 9.47
N ASN A 228 7.46 -13.59 9.98
CA ASN A 228 8.89 -13.91 10.07
C ASN A 228 9.17 -15.17 10.92
N LYS A 229 8.27 -15.52 11.85
CA LYS A 229 8.37 -16.76 12.64
C LYS A 229 7.85 -18.00 11.90
N VAL A 230 6.81 -17.86 11.08
CA VAL A 230 6.15 -18.99 10.38
C VAL A 230 6.85 -19.30 9.05
N GLN A 231 7.36 -18.29 8.36
CA GLN A 231 8.09 -18.41 7.11
C GLN A 231 9.33 -17.49 7.17
N PRO A 232 10.43 -17.96 7.79
CA PRO A 232 11.64 -17.16 7.86
C PRO A 232 12.11 -16.83 6.43
N ILE A 233 12.43 -15.56 6.20
CA ILE A 233 13.14 -15.14 5.00
C ILE A 233 14.54 -15.75 5.10
N VAL A 234 14.81 -16.77 4.29
CA VAL A 234 16.11 -17.45 4.18
C VAL A 234 16.96 -16.73 3.15
#